data_AF-A0A143YEB7-F1
#
_entry.id   AF-A0A143YEB7-F1
#
_cell.length_a   1.000
_cell.length_b   1.000
_cell.length_c   1.000
_cell.angle_alpha   90.00
_cell.angle_beta   90.00
_cell.angle_gamma   90.00
#
_symmetry.space_group_name_H-M   'P 1'
#
loop_
_entity.id
_entity.type
_entity.pdbx_description
1 polymer ?
#
loop_
_entity_poly.entity_id
_entity_poly.type
_entity_poly.pdbx_seq_one_letter_code
_entity_poly.pdbx_strand_id
1 'polypeptide(L)'
;MKQFFSKPYRWALIYSSLLSAATAFVLLDAFVIPKSLSAVSATETTTSTSNEETEADVSESVSEQTITEAIVTESSYEDENIQISIETGRSNNTTYYAVDIQVSDATFLKTALAQDTYGRNIKAVTSSIAASHDAILAINGDFYGFRDAGYVLRNGTLYRDTARETEDVEALVIDDEGDFSIISENETSLSSLDTSSIAQIISFGPALIEDGEISVDASSEVSQSMTSNPRTAIGQISPLHYIIIVSDGRTDESEGFSLLQLAEEMQNRGAVTAYNLDGGGSSTLYFNGEIINNPTSGNSTGEREVSDIVYIGYE
;
A
#
# COMPACT_ATOMS: atom_id res chain seq x y z
N MET A 1 4.59 -2.03 -59.23
CA MET A 1 5.20 -1.86 -57.88
C MET A 1 6.36 -0.84 -57.79
N LYS A 2 6.86 -0.22 -58.87
CA LYS A 2 8.05 0.68 -58.81
C LYS A 2 7.77 2.17 -58.54
N GLN A 3 6.51 2.61 -58.40
CA GLN A 3 6.17 4.03 -58.16
C GLN A 3 6.04 4.42 -56.68
N PHE A 4 6.07 3.45 -55.75
CA PHE A 4 5.89 3.70 -54.31
C PHE A 4 7.06 4.49 -53.67
N PHE A 5 8.21 4.56 -54.36
CA PHE A 5 9.40 5.30 -53.94
C PHE A 5 9.67 6.58 -54.75
N SER A 6 8.64 7.20 -55.34
CA SER A 6 8.83 8.48 -56.01
C SER A 6 9.09 9.63 -55.01
N LYS A 7 9.87 10.64 -55.42
CA LYS A 7 10.35 11.77 -54.59
C LYS A 7 9.30 12.42 -53.66
N PRO A 8 8.02 12.61 -54.04
CA PRO A 8 7.05 13.26 -53.13
C PRO A 8 6.63 12.39 -51.93
N TYR A 9 6.72 11.06 -52.02
CA TYR A 9 6.28 10.18 -50.92
C TYR A 9 7.38 9.80 -49.93
N ARG A 10 8.65 10.11 -50.24
CA ARG A 10 9.79 9.83 -49.31
C ARG A 10 9.66 10.64 -48.02
N TRP A 11 9.23 11.89 -48.12
CA TRP A 11 8.99 12.76 -46.96
C TRP A 11 7.79 12.30 -46.14
N ALA A 12 6.71 11.84 -46.79
CA ALA A 12 5.56 11.26 -46.09
C ALA A 12 5.94 9.99 -45.32
N LEU A 13 6.76 9.10 -45.91
CA LEU A 13 7.25 7.90 -45.24
C LEU A 13 8.19 8.22 -44.06
N ILE A 14 9.12 9.17 -44.22
CA ILE A 14 10.00 9.61 -43.13
C ILE A 14 9.17 10.22 -42.01
N TYR A 15 8.27 11.15 -42.33
CA TYR A 15 7.40 11.81 -41.36
C TYR A 15 6.50 10.80 -40.64
N SER A 16 5.86 9.88 -41.36
CA SER A 16 5.04 8.83 -40.75
C SER A 16 5.87 7.92 -39.85
N SER A 17 7.07 7.52 -40.26
CA SER A 17 7.96 6.69 -39.43
C SER A 17 8.40 7.43 -38.17
N LEU A 18 8.70 8.73 -38.28
CA LEU A 18 9.16 9.55 -37.16
C LEU A 18 8.00 9.83 -36.19
N LEU A 19 6.80 10.09 -36.71
CA LEU A 19 5.58 10.23 -35.93
C LEU A 19 5.22 8.92 -35.22
N SER A 20 5.23 7.78 -35.92
CA SER A 20 4.98 6.47 -35.30
C SER A 20 6.02 6.12 -34.23
N ALA A 21 7.30 6.42 -34.48
CA ALA A 21 8.35 6.22 -33.48
C ALA A 21 8.19 7.16 -32.28
N ALA A 22 7.83 8.42 -32.49
CA ALA A 22 7.56 9.38 -31.41
C ALA A 22 6.33 8.95 -30.60
N THR A 23 5.23 8.54 -31.26
CA THR A 23 4.04 8.01 -30.57
C THR A 23 4.38 6.74 -29.80
N ALA A 24 5.14 5.80 -30.40
CA ALA A 24 5.58 4.59 -29.70
C ALA A 24 6.45 4.92 -28.49
N PHE A 25 7.37 5.88 -28.62
CA PHE A 25 8.20 6.34 -27.51
C PHE A 25 7.35 6.98 -26.40
N VAL A 26 6.40 7.86 -26.74
CA VAL A 26 5.51 8.48 -25.74
C VAL A 26 4.68 7.41 -25.01
N LEU A 27 4.20 6.39 -25.72
CA LEU A 27 3.46 5.29 -25.10
C LEU A 27 4.36 4.44 -24.18
N LEU A 28 5.58 4.13 -24.62
CA LEU A 28 6.55 3.41 -23.80
C LEU A 28 6.95 4.23 -22.56
N ASP A 29 7.23 5.51 -22.74
CA ASP A 29 7.63 6.43 -21.67
C ASP A 29 6.51 6.64 -20.63
N ALA A 30 5.26 6.66 -21.09
CA ALA A 30 4.09 6.79 -20.22
C ALA A 30 3.79 5.50 -19.43
N PHE A 31 3.85 4.33 -20.07
CA PHE A 31 3.26 3.10 -19.52
C PHE A 31 4.25 1.97 -19.22
N VAL A 32 5.46 2.01 -19.78
CA VAL A 32 6.37 0.85 -19.78
C VAL A 32 7.71 1.17 -19.12
N ILE A 33 8.31 2.32 -19.42
CA ILE A 33 9.67 2.65 -18.98
C ILE A 33 9.65 3.04 -17.49
N PRO A 34 10.36 2.31 -16.60
CA PRO A 34 10.51 2.69 -15.20
C PRO A 34 11.34 3.97 -15.05
N LYS A 35 10.92 4.87 -14.17
CA LYS A 35 11.66 6.11 -13.84
C LYS A 35 11.82 6.23 -12.34
N SER A 36 13.04 5.99 -11.85
CA SER A 36 13.42 6.29 -10.46
C SER A 36 13.52 7.81 -10.27
N LEU A 37 12.78 8.34 -9.31
CA LEU A 37 12.82 9.76 -8.94
C LEU A 37 13.70 9.98 -7.70
N SER A 38 13.68 9.02 -6.76
CA SER A 38 14.58 8.97 -5.60
C SER A 38 14.81 7.50 -5.20
N ALA A 39 16.04 7.15 -4.82
CA ALA A 39 16.34 5.88 -4.16
C ALA A 39 16.28 6.08 -2.64
N VAL A 40 15.71 5.13 -1.90
CA VAL A 40 15.73 5.15 -0.44
C VAL A 40 17.16 4.85 0.02
N SER A 41 17.79 5.79 0.72
CA SER A 41 19.09 5.54 1.34
C SER A 41 18.86 4.69 2.59
N ALA A 42 19.28 3.42 2.56
CA ALA A 42 19.44 2.65 3.78
C ALA A 42 20.44 3.39 4.69
N THR A 43 20.03 3.71 5.91
CA THR A 43 20.94 4.23 6.93
C THR A 43 21.81 3.06 7.40
N GLU A 44 22.98 2.88 6.77
CA GLU A 44 24.00 1.97 7.26
C GLU A 44 24.60 2.53 8.56
N THR A 45 24.18 1.99 9.71
CA THR A 45 24.88 2.20 10.97
C THR A 45 26.27 1.56 10.87
N THR A 46 27.28 2.42 10.72
CA THR A 46 28.69 2.07 10.63
C THR A 46 29.16 1.42 11.94
N THR A 47 29.20 0.08 11.99
CA THR A 47 29.90 -0.64 13.05
C THR A 47 31.39 -0.63 12.73
N SER A 48 32.13 0.23 13.42
CA SER A 48 33.58 0.31 13.32
C SER A 48 34.22 -0.91 13.98
N THR A 49 34.75 -1.84 13.17
CA THR A 49 35.63 -2.91 13.66
C THR A 49 37.02 -2.35 13.93
N SER A 50 37.39 -2.23 15.20
CA SER A 50 38.79 -2.16 15.62
C SER A 50 39.15 -3.45 16.35
N ASN A 51 40.01 -4.25 15.73
CA ASN A 51 40.68 -5.39 16.34
C ASN A 51 41.65 -4.91 17.42
N GLU A 52 41.52 -5.45 18.64
CA GLU A 52 42.66 -5.67 19.53
C GLU A 52 42.38 -6.92 20.38
N GLU A 53 43.24 -7.94 20.20
CA GLU A 53 43.29 -9.15 21.02
C GLU A 53 43.81 -8.82 22.42
N THR A 54 43.18 -9.33 23.48
CA THR A 54 43.86 -9.83 24.70
C THR A 54 42.91 -10.73 25.50
N GLU A 55 43.36 -11.95 25.81
CA GLU A 55 42.72 -12.91 26.72
C GLU A 55 42.75 -12.42 28.19
N ALA A 56 41.64 -12.57 28.93
CA ALA A 56 41.61 -13.15 30.28
C ALA A 56 40.18 -13.18 30.89
N ASP A 57 39.88 -14.35 31.44
CA ASP A 57 38.78 -14.77 32.33
C ASP A 57 38.29 -13.75 33.38
N VAL A 58 36.96 -13.64 33.57
CA VAL A 58 36.23 -13.82 34.86
C VAL A 58 34.74 -13.49 34.67
N SER A 59 33.92 -14.47 35.05
CA SER A 59 32.48 -14.48 35.33
C SER A 59 31.75 -13.16 35.58
N GLU A 60 30.67 -12.92 34.83
CA GLU A 60 29.52 -12.12 35.27
C GLU A 60 28.21 -12.77 34.79
N SER A 61 27.22 -12.71 35.67
CA SER A 61 25.93 -13.39 35.62
C SER A 61 25.08 -12.99 34.42
N VAL A 62 24.80 -13.95 33.53
CA VAL A 62 23.76 -13.83 32.51
C VAL A 62 22.41 -13.98 33.22
N SER A 63 21.69 -12.87 33.35
CA SER A 63 20.24 -12.91 33.52
C SER A 63 19.65 -13.54 32.26
N GLU A 64 19.05 -14.72 32.37
CA GLU A 64 18.19 -15.29 31.33
C GLU A 64 17.07 -14.29 31.01
N GLN A 65 17.23 -13.54 29.92
CA GLN A 65 16.07 -13.05 29.18
C GLN A 65 15.49 -14.26 28.47
N THR A 66 14.39 -14.77 29.00
CA THR A 66 13.51 -15.70 28.30
C THR A 66 13.06 -15.00 27.01
N ILE A 67 13.63 -15.39 25.88
CA ILE A 67 13.08 -15.06 24.56
C ILE A 67 11.81 -15.91 24.45
N THR A 68 10.65 -15.30 24.66
CA THR A 68 9.38 -15.92 24.29
C THR A 68 9.29 -15.88 22.77
N GLU A 69 9.50 -17.04 22.13
CA GLU A 69 9.26 -17.21 20.69
C GLU A 69 7.80 -16.86 20.37
N ALA A 70 7.58 -16.21 19.22
CA ALA A 70 6.24 -15.85 18.75
C ALA A 70 5.37 -17.10 18.55
N ILE A 71 4.08 -16.98 18.88
CA ILE A 71 3.07 -18.01 18.64
C ILE A 71 2.42 -17.71 17.28
N VAL A 72 2.65 -18.59 16.31
CA VAL A 72 2.14 -18.43 14.94
C VAL A 72 1.20 -19.57 14.56
N THR A 73 0.04 -19.22 14.01
CA THR A 73 -0.92 -20.16 13.42
C THR A 73 -1.22 -19.77 11.97
N GLU A 74 -2.08 -20.53 11.29
CA GLU A 74 -2.55 -20.18 9.94
C GLU A 74 -3.28 -18.82 9.88
N SER A 75 -3.82 -18.36 11.01
CA SER A 75 -4.67 -17.15 11.06
C SER A 75 -4.33 -16.22 12.23
N SER A 76 -3.17 -16.37 12.87
CA SER A 76 -2.77 -15.48 13.97
C SER A 76 -1.27 -15.45 14.17
N TYR A 77 -0.78 -14.31 14.66
CA TYR A 77 0.58 -14.11 15.13
C TYR A 77 0.51 -13.40 16.48
N GLU A 78 1.28 -13.85 17.47
CA GLU A 78 1.35 -13.18 18.78
C GLU A 78 2.76 -13.29 19.38
N ASP A 79 3.34 -12.14 19.70
CA ASP A 79 4.52 -12.02 20.55
C ASP A 79 4.33 -10.88 21.57
N GLU A 80 5.42 -10.38 22.17
CA GLU A 80 5.37 -9.32 23.17
C GLU A 80 4.96 -7.94 22.62
N ASN A 81 5.07 -7.72 21.30
CA ASN A 81 4.85 -6.42 20.66
C ASN A 81 3.71 -6.42 19.65
N ILE A 82 3.45 -7.54 18.99
CA ILE A 82 2.53 -7.62 17.86
C ILE A 82 1.54 -8.76 18.11
N GLN A 83 0.25 -8.43 18.05
CA GLN A 83 -0.84 -9.40 18.03
C GLN A 83 -1.67 -9.17 16.76
N ILE A 84 -1.83 -10.23 15.96
CA ILE A 84 -2.58 -10.23 14.72
C ILE A 84 -3.55 -11.41 14.75
N SER A 85 -4.81 -11.18 14.40
CA SER A 85 -5.79 -12.24 14.17
C SER A 85 -6.54 -12.02 12.87
N ILE A 86 -6.69 -13.07 12.07
CA ILE A 86 -7.37 -13.05 10.78
C ILE A 86 -8.67 -13.82 10.89
N GLU A 87 -9.78 -13.16 10.58
CA GLU A 87 -11.11 -13.74 10.45
C GLU A 87 -11.50 -13.79 8.97
N THR A 88 -11.91 -14.97 8.49
CA THR A 88 -12.55 -15.10 7.17
C THR A 88 -14.07 -15.03 7.34
N GLY A 89 -14.68 -14.04 6.70
CA GLY A 89 -16.12 -13.79 6.73
C GLY A 89 -16.78 -13.85 5.36
N ARG A 90 -18.11 -13.86 5.36
CA ARG A 90 -18.92 -13.77 4.13
C ARG A 90 -20.18 -12.95 4.36
N SER A 91 -20.34 -11.88 3.58
CA SER A 91 -21.53 -11.04 3.56
C SER A 91 -21.77 -10.51 2.14
N ASN A 92 -22.99 -10.11 1.78
CA ASN A 92 -23.30 -9.49 0.48
C ASN A 92 -22.79 -10.26 -0.77
N ASN A 93 -22.81 -11.61 -0.73
CA ASN A 93 -22.23 -12.49 -1.75
C ASN A 93 -20.71 -12.31 -1.98
N THR A 94 -20.00 -11.91 -0.93
CA THR A 94 -18.58 -11.56 -0.96
C THR A 94 -17.85 -12.22 0.20
N THR A 95 -16.73 -12.89 -0.11
CA THR A 95 -15.79 -13.37 0.88
C THR A 95 -14.84 -12.23 1.26
N TYR A 96 -14.59 -12.07 2.55
CA TYR A 96 -13.67 -11.06 3.05
C TYR A 96 -12.80 -11.60 4.18
N TYR A 97 -11.69 -10.92 4.42
CA TYR A 97 -10.71 -11.23 5.44
C TYR A 97 -10.53 -9.98 6.29
N ALA A 98 -10.94 -10.07 7.56
CA ALA A 98 -10.78 -9.00 8.53
C ALA A 98 -9.59 -9.31 9.43
N VAL A 99 -8.68 -8.36 9.58
CA VAL A 99 -7.44 -8.53 10.33
C VAL A 99 -7.39 -7.54 11.46
N ASP A 100 -7.57 -8.04 12.68
CA ASP A 100 -7.42 -7.26 13.92
C ASP A 100 -5.94 -7.24 14.32
N ILE A 101 -5.40 -6.05 14.58
CA ILE A 101 -3.97 -5.81 14.76
C ILE A 101 -3.77 -4.93 15.99
N GLN A 102 -3.13 -5.45 17.02
CA GLN A 102 -2.64 -4.66 18.15
C GLN A 102 -1.11 -4.62 18.10
N VAL A 103 -0.54 -3.42 18.19
CA VAL A 103 0.91 -3.24 18.33
C VAL A 103 1.26 -2.52 19.62
N SER A 104 2.49 -2.71 20.11
CA SER A 104 3.01 -2.01 21.29
C SER A 104 3.61 -0.63 20.96
N ASP A 105 3.93 -0.39 19.69
CA ASP A 105 4.56 0.85 19.20
C ASP A 105 4.14 1.14 17.74
N ALA A 106 4.01 2.42 17.38
CA ALA A 106 3.57 2.84 16.05
C ALA A 106 4.56 2.44 14.94
N THR A 107 5.84 2.29 15.28
CA THR A 107 6.91 1.93 14.34
C THR A 107 6.72 0.57 13.68
N PHE A 108 5.85 -0.30 14.20
CA PHE A 108 5.51 -1.58 13.57
C PHE A 108 4.58 -1.41 12.36
N LEU A 109 3.82 -0.32 12.25
CA LEU A 109 2.99 0.00 11.08
C LEU A 109 3.79 0.81 10.06
N LYS A 110 4.22 0.13 9.00
CA LYS A 110 5.16 0.67 8.02
C LYS A 110 4.59 0.63 6.60
N THR A 111 5.29 1.30 5.70
CA THR A 111 5.09 1.15 4.26
C THR A 111 6.38 0.75 3.57
N ALA A 112 6.28 0.10 2.42
CA ALA A 112 7.43 -0.26 1.60
C ALA A 112 7.14 0.01 0.13
N LEU A 113 8.16 0.47 -0.59
CA LEU A 113 8.09 0.75 -2.02
C LEU A 113 8.54 -0.47 -2.80
N ALA A 114 7.94 -0.70 -3.97
CA ALA A 114 8.46 -1.71 -4.89
C ALA A 114 9.94 -1.42 -5.21
N GLN A 115 10.80 -2.42 -5.04
CA GLN A 115 12.25 -2.31 -5.32
C GLN A 115 12.93 -1.18 -4.54
N ASP A 116 12.40 -0.79 -3.36
CA ASP A 116 12.93 0.28 -2.50
C ASP A 116 13.13 1.61 -3.22
N THR A 117 12.32 1.87 -4.24
CA THR A 117 12.53 2.99 -5.14
C THR A 117 11.24 3.73 -5.39
N TYR A 118 11.28 5.04 -5.11
CA TYR A 118 10.19 5.93 -5.47
C TYR A 118 10.26 6.27 -6.95
N GLY A 119 9.20 5.99 -7.70
CA GLY A 119 9.20 6.26 -9.12
C GLY A 119 7.95 5.86 -9.88
N ARG A 120 7.93 6.25 -11.16
CA ARG A 120 6.87 5.86 -12.09
C ARG A 120 7.16 4.48 -12.66
N ASN A 121 6.14 3.64 -12.75
CA ASN A 121 6.21 2.28 -13.29
C ASN A 121 7.21 1.34 -12.56
N ILE A 122 7.57 1.63 -11.31
CA ILE A 122 8.32 0.71 -10.46
C ILE A 122 7.30 -0.12 -9.69
N LYS A 123 7.29 -1.42 -9.93
CA LYS A 123 6.24 -2.31 -9.42
C LYS A 123 6.82 -3.67 -9.04
N ALA A 124 6.16 -4.34 -8.12
CA ALA A 124 6.37 -5.73 -7.74
C ALA A 124 5.07 -6.27 -7.11
N VAL A 125 4.89 -7.59 -7.08
CA VAL A 125 3.74 -8.19 -6.38
C VAL A 125 3.86 -7.99 -4.86
N THR A 126 2.73 -7.86 -4.16
CA THR A 126 2.66 -7.60 -2.72
C THR A 126 3.51 -8.59 -1.92
N SER A 127 3.40 -9.89 -2.22
CA SER A 127 4.20 -10.94 -1.57
C SER A 127 5.71 -10.73 -1.71
N SER A 128 6.18 -10.26 -2.85
CA SER A 128 7.61 -10.02 -3.09
C SER A 128 8.11 -8.81 -2.30
N ILE A 129 7.30 -7.75 -2.20
CA ILE A 129 7.67 -6.56 -1.41
C ILE A 129 7.68 -6.96 0.07
N ALA A 130 6.63 -7.64 0.54
CA ALA A 130 6.50 -8.12 1.91
C ALA A 130 7.68 -9.02 2.32
N ALA A 131 8.02 -10.01 1.49
CA ALA A 131 9.15 -10.91 1.76
C ALA A 131 10.51 -10.21 1.79
N SER A 132 10.71 -9.14 1.01
CA SER A 132 11.95 -8.37 1.03
C SER A 132 12.12 -7.47 2.28
N HIS A 133 11.05 -7.30 3.05
CA HIS A 133 10.99 -6.46 4.26
C HIS A 133 10.64 -7.28 5.50
N ASP A 134 10.79 -8.61 5.43
CA ASP A 134 10.47 -9.55 6.53
C ASP A 134 9.09 -9.27 7.18
N ALA A 135 8.11 -8.87 6.37
CA ALA A 135 6.78 -8.50 6.85
C ALA A 135 6.06 -9.73 7.42
N ILE A 136 5.37 -9.53 8.55
CA ILE A 136 4.48 -10.52 9.16
C ILE A 136 3.12 -10.50 8.44
N LEU A 137 2.62 -9.30 8.18
CA LEU A 137 1.34 -9.04 7.52
C LEU A 137 1.53 -7.91 6.51
N ALA A 138 0.98 -8.02 5.30
CA ALA A 138 1.02 -6.95 4.33
C ALA A 138 -0.24 -6.88 3.47
N ILE A 139 -0.61 -5.66 3.07
CA ILE A 139 -1.61 -5.36 2.06
C ILE A 139 -1.05 -4.39 1.03
N ASN A 140 -1.67 -4.33 -0.14
CA ASN A 140 -1.30 -3.31 -1.14
C ASN A 140 -1.52 -1.88 -0.61
N GLY A 141 -0.74 -0.92 -1.13
CA GLY A 141 -0.85 0.50 -0.83
C GLY A 141 -1.81 1.27 -1.75
N ASP A 142 -1.47 2.54 -2.05
CA ASP A 142 -2.26 3.44 -2.89
C ASP A 142 -1.88 3.44 -4.38
N PHE A 143 -0.85 2.67 -4.75
CA PHE A 143 -0.40 2.56 -6.14
C PHE A 143 0.03 3.91 -6.74
N TYR A 144 0.69 4.75 -5.94
CA TYR A 144 1.07 6.13 -6.28
C TYR A 144 1.76 6.30 -7.64
N GLY A 145 2.50 5.30 -8.11
CA GLY A 145 3.42 5.36 -9.25
C GLY A 145 2.76 5.61 -10.61
N PHE A 146 1.43 5.63 -10.66
CA PHE A 146 0.63 5.89 -11.87
C PHE A 146 0.11 7.31 -11.97
N ARG A 147 0.28 8.10 -10.91
CA ARG A 147 -0.22 9.48 -10.82
C ARG A 147 0.97 10.45 -10.80
N ASP A 148 0.73 11.69 -11.23
CA ASP A 148 1.66 12.81 -11.08
C ASP A 148 1.32 13.70 -9.86
N ALA A 149 0.18 13.45 -9.23
CA ALA A 149 -0.35 14.19 -8.09
C ALA A 149 -0.95 13.23 -7.05
N GLY A 150 -1.12 13.72 -5.83
CA GLY A 150 -1.46 12.97 -4.62
C GLY A 150 -0.28 12.96 -3.67
N TYR A 151 -0.46 13.31 -2.41
CA TYR A 151 0.65 13.32 -1.46
C TYR A 151 1.27 11.92 -1.29
N VAL A 152 2.60 11.87 -1.17
CA VAL A 152 3.32 10.63 -0.90
C VAL A 152 4.36 10.92 0.17
N LEU A 153 4.06 10.50 1.39
CA LEU A 153 4.98 10.47 2.51
C LEU A 153 5.01 9.03 3.02
N ARG A 154 6.20 8.45 3.12
CA ARG A 154 6.40 7.05 3.54
C ARG A 154 7.51 6.99 4.57
N ASN A 155 7.22 6.41 5.74
CA ASN A 155 8.15 6.28 6.86
C ASN A 155 8.89 7.60 7.18
N GLY A 156 8.16 8.70 7.33
CA GLY A 156 8.72 10.03 7.62
C GLY A 156 9.40 10.73 6.43
N THR A 157 9.50 10.09 5.26
CA THR A 157 10.15 10.67 4.07
C THR A 157 9.11 11.19 3.09
N LEU A 158 9.17 12.49 2.77
CA LEU A 158 8.32 13.14 1.77
C LEU A 158 8.86 12.92 0.35
N TYR A 159 8.08 12.24 -0.49
CA TYR A 159 8.40 11.97 -1.90
C TYR A 159 7.61 12.84 -2.88
N ARG A 160 6.38 13.23 -2.54
CA ARG A 160 5.53 14.08 -3.39
C ARG A 160 4.62 14.98 -2.56
N ASP A 161 4.68 16.26 -2.85
CA ASP A 161 3.93 17.35 -2.19
C ASP A 161 2.90 18.01 -3.12
N THR A 162 2.64 17.41 -4.28
CA THR A 162 1.69 17.93 -5.26
C THR A 162 0.29 17.38 -4.97
N ALA A 163 -0.62 18.26 -4.54
CA ALA A 163 -2.03 17.93 -4.30
C ALA A 163 -2.75 17.49 -5.58
N ARG A 164 -3.77 16.65 -5.46
CA ARG A 164 -4.76 16.45 -6.52
C ARG A 164 -5.70 17.65 -6.58
N GLU A 165 -5.86 18.22 -7.78
CA GLU A 165 -6.72 19.39 -8.05
C GLU A 165 -8.21 19.04 -8.22
N THR A 166 -8.58 17.77 -8.08
CA THR A 166 -9.96 17.30 -8.16
C THR A 166 -10.66 17.51 -6.81
N GLU A 167 -11.90 17.99 -6.86
CA GLU A 167 -12.77 18.09 -5.67
C GLU A 167 -12.98 16.71 -5.02
N ASP A 168 -13.23 16.73 -3.71
CA ASP A 168 -13.55 15.55 -2.89
C ASP A 168 -12.46 14.47 -2.89
N VAL A 169 -11.20 14.92 -2.88
CA VAL A 169 -10.06 14.04 -2.82
C VAL A 169 -9.41 14.10 -1.44
N GLU A 170 -9.45 12.95 -0.78
CA GLU A 170 -8.94 12.79 0.58
C GLU A 170 -7.62 12.01 0.58
N ALA A 171 -6.83 12.21 1.63
CA ALA A 171 -5.65 11.42 1.97
C ALA A 171 -5.74 10.96 3.42
N LEU A 172 -5.27 9.74 3.67
CA LEU A 172 -5.03 9.23 5.03
C LEU A 172 -3.67 9.74 5.51
N VAL A 173 -3.65 10.37 6.67
CA VAL A 173 -2.44 10.72 7.42
C VAL A 173 -2.33 9.76 8.60
N ILE A 174 -1.15 9.20 8.80
CA ILE A 174 -0.78 8.42 9.99
C ILE A 174 0.39 9.16 10.62
N ASP A 175 0.20 9.69 11.83
CA ASP A 175 1.27 10.38 12.56
C ASP A 175 2.32 9.40 13.11
N ASP A 176 3.39 9.93 13.72
CA ASP A 176 4.46 9.11 14.31
C ASP A 176 4.06 8.42 15.62
N GLU A 177 2.91 8.78 16.21
CA GLU A 177 2.25 8.03 17.27
C GLU A 177 1.28 6.95 16.75
N GLY A 178 1.08 6.87 15.43
CA GLY A 178 0.27 5.85 14.77
C GLY A 178 -1.23 6.16 14.73
N ASP A 179 -1.64 7.39 15.02
CA ASP A 179 -3.03 7.84 14.98
C ASP A 179 -3.44 8.29 13.57
N PHE A 180 -4.69 7.97 13.20
CA PHE A 180 -5.22 8.19 11.87
C PHE A 180 -5.98 9.51 11.80
N SER A 181 -5.76 10.27 10.72
CA SER A 181 -6.60 11.42 10.38
C SER A 181 -6.81 11.53 8.88
N ILE A 182 -7.92 12.16 8.49
CA ILE A 182 -8.27 12.40 7.09
C ILE A 182 -8.05 13.87 6.78
N ILE A 183 -7.38 14.14 5.65
CA ILE A 183 -7.25 15.49 5.11
C ILE A 183 -7.82 15.54 3.71
N SER A 184 -8.41 16.68 3.36
CA SER A 184 -8.76 17.01 1.98
C SER A 184 -7.55 17.59 1.25
N GLU A 185 -7.11 16.96 0.15
CA GLU A 185 -5.89 17.34 -0.56
C GLU A 185 -5.99 18.72 -1.23
N ASN A 186 -7.17 19.10 -1.71
CA ASN A 186 -7.38 20.41 -2.36
C ASN A 186 -7.52 21.57 -1.36
N GLU A 187 -7.84 21.27 -0.10
CA GLU A 187 -7.98 22.26 0.97
C GLU A 187 -6.75 22.34 1.89
N THR A 188 -5.98 21.25 1.98
CA THR A 188 -4.84 21.14 2.90
C THR A 188 -3.53 21.07 2.13
N SER A 189 -2.68 22.09 2.28
CA SER A 189 -1.30 22.05 1.77
C SER A 189 -0.39 21.35 2.76
N LEU A 190 0.49 20.45 2.30
CA LEU A 190 1.51 19.85 3.19
C LEU A 190 2.42 20.90 3.85
N SER A 191 2.61 22.06 3.23
CA SER A 191 3.37 23.16 3.84
C SER A 191 2.74 23.74 5.12
N SER A 192 1.45 23.47 5.35
CA SER A 192 0.74 23.84 6.58
C SER A 192 0.74 22.75 7.66
N LEU A 193 1.24 21.56 7.35
CA LEU A 193 1.35 20.43 8.28
C LEU A 193 2.77 20.34 8.83
N ASP A 194 2.89 19.87 10.07
CA ASP A 194 4.19 19.46 10.59
C ASP A 194 4.54 18.07 10.06
N THR A 195 5.13 18.02 8.87
CA THR A 195 5.52 16.74 8.24
C THR A 195 6.56 15.95 9.03
N SER A 196 7.17 16.53 10.08
CA SER A 196 8.13 15.82 10.93
C SER A 196 7.48 14.91 11.97
N SER A 197 6.19 15.12 12.27
CA SER A 197 5.36 14.25 13.12
C SER A 197 4.42 13.38 12.28
N ILE A 198 4.79 13.06 11.04
CA ILE A 198 3.96 12.25 10.14
C ILE A 198 4.78 11.05 9.67
N ALA A 199 4.30 9.85 9.98
CA ALA A 199 4.90 8.62 9.49
C ALA A 199 4.48 8.34 8.05
N GLN A 200 3.19 8.48 7.73
CA GLN A 200 2.64 8.11 6.42
C GLN A 200 1.62 9.13 5.92
N ILE A 201 1.62 9.40 4.60
CA ILE A 201 0.49 10.04 3.91
C ILE A 201 0.14 9.20 2.68
N ILE A 202 -1.05 8.62 2.66
CA ILE A 202 -1.53 7.69 1.64
C ILE A 202 -2.66 8.35 0.85
N SER A 203 -2.48 8.48 -0.46
CA SER A 203 -3.38 9.23 -1.35
C SER A 203 -4.10 8.31 -2.33
N PHE A 204 -5.26 7.81 -1.92
CA PHE A 204 -6.16 7.02 -2.76
C PHE A 204 -7.61 7.49 -2.60
N GLY A 205 -8.27 7.00 -1.56
CA GLY A 205 -9.59 7.42 -1.11
C GLY A 205 -10.73 6.57 -1.64
N PRO A 206 -11.96 6.85 -1.19
CA PRO A 206 -12.29 7.87 -0.18
C PRO A 206 -12.00 7.40 1.26
N ALA A 207 -12.14 8.32 2.22
CA ALA A 207 -12.39 7.97 3.61
C ALA A 207 -13.70 7.18 3.71
N LEU A 208 -13.71 6.14 4.54
CA LEU A 208 -14.86 5.26 4.75
C LEU A 208 -15.59 5.61 6.04
N ILE A 209 -14.82 5.94 7.08
CA ILE A 209 -15.31 6.29 8.40
C ILE A 209 -14.52 7.47 8.93
N GLU A 210 -15.21 8.46 9.48
CA GLU A 210 -14.66 9.57 10.23
C GLU A 210 -15.47 9.76 11.52
N ASP A 211 -14.77 9.96 12.64
CA ASP A 211 -15.38 10.09 13.97
C ASP A 211 -16.34 8.94 14.35
N GLY A 212 -16.07 7.73 13.85
CA GLY A 212 -16.90 6.54 14.07
C GLY A 212 -18.17 6.44 13.21
N GLU A 213 -18.40 7.41 12.31
CA GLU A 213 -19.55 7.46 11.41
C GLU A 213 -19.13 7.20 9.96
N ILE A 214 -20.00 6.55 9.18
CA ILE A 214 -19.75 6.26 7.77
C ILE A 214 -19.75 7.56 6.96
N SER A 215 -18.67 7.82 6.22
CA SER A 215 -18.48 9.02 5.37
C SER A 215 -18.88 8.80 3.90
N VAL A 216 -19.16 7.57 3.48
CA VAL A 216 -19.50 7.23 2.09
C VAL A 216 -20.97 6.87 1.89
N ASP A 217 -21.46 7.11 0.69
CA ASP A 217 -22.79 6.69 0.25
C ASP A 217 -22.76 6.04 -1.14
N ALA A 218 -23.94 5.74 -1.70
CA ALA A 218 -24.06 5.11 -3.01
C ALA A 218 -23.48 5.95 -4.17
N SER A 219 -23.31 7.26 -3.98
CA SER A 219 -22.72 8.18 -4.96
C SER A 219 -21.19 8.26 -4.87
N SER A 220 -20.61 7.81 -3.76
CA SER A 220 -19.15 7.73 -3.57
C SER A 220 -18.48 6.68 -4.47
N GLU A 221 -19.26 5.81 -5.12
CA GLU A 221 -18.74 4.87 -6.11
C GLU A 221 -18.18 5.60 -7.33
N VAL A 222 -16.87 5.49 -7.54
CA VAL A 222 -16.23 5.99 -8.75
C VAL A 222 -16.66 5.14 -9.94
N SER A 223 -17.17 5.78 -11.00
CA SER A 223 -17.73 5.15 -12.22
C SER A 223 -16.93 4.01 -12.90
N GLN A 224 -15.63 3.84 -12.60
CA GLN A 224 -14.79 2.73 -13.08
C GLN A 224 -14.75 1.52 -12.13
N SER A 225 -15.14 1.71 -10.88
CA SER A 225 -15.47 0.64 -9.95
C SER A 225 -16.92 0.25 -10.26
N MET A 226 -17.15 -0.97 -10.75
CA MET A 226 -18.49 -1.54 -10.66
C MET A 226 -19.03 -1.40 -9.22
N THR A 227 -20.34 -1.44 -9.00
CA THR A 227 -20.93 -1.36 -7.64
C THR A 227 -20.32 -2.37 -6.65
N SER A 228 -19.64 -3.40 -7.14
CA SER A 228 -18.96 -4.42 -6.36
C SER A 228 -17.59 -4.75 -6.97
N ASN A 229 -16.52 -4.75 -6.16
CA ASN A 229 -15.15 -5.10 -6.55
C ASN A 229 -14.39 -5.74 -5.37
N PRO A 230 -13.26 -6.45 -5.62
CA PRO A 230 -12.27 -6.64 -4.57
C PRO A 230 -11.86 -5.28 -4.00
N ARG A 231 -11.76 -5.18 -2.67
CA ARG A 231 -11.40 -3.94 -1.96
C ARG A 231 -10.33 -4.21 -0.93
N THR A 232 -9.60 -3.16 -0.58
CA THR A 232 -8.62 -3.13 0.49
C THR A 232 -8.85 -1.86 1.30
N ALA A 233 -8.99 -1.99 2.62
CA ALA A 233 -9.09 -0.85 3.52
C ALA A 233 -8.27 -1.08 4.80
N ILE A 234 -7.85 0.03 5.41
CA ILE A 234 -7.22 0.08 6.71
C ILE A 234 -7.96 1.09 7.59
N GLY A 235 -8.04 0.83 8.89
CA GLY A 235 -8.66 1.72 9.85
C GLY A 235 -8.06 1.57 11.23
N GLN A 236 -8.34 2.54 12.07
CA GLN A 236 -7.97 2.59 13.47
C GLN A 236 -9.21 2.35 14.33
N ILE A 237 -9.11 1.45 15.30
CA ILE A 237 -10.13 1.19 16.33
C ILE A 237 -9.84 2.05 17.57
N SER A 238 -8.58 2.05 18.01
CA SER A 238 -8.07 2.85 19.13
C SER A 238 -6.55 3.07 18.97
N PRO A 239 -5.86 3.84 19.84
CA PRO A 239 -4.41 4.02 19.73
C PRO A 239 -3.68 2.68 19.62
N LEU A 240 -2.84 2.54 18.58
CA LEU A 240 -2.07 1.33 18.27
C LEU A 240 -2.91 0.05 18.01
N HIS A 241 -4.22 0.20 17.79
CA HIS A 241 -5.14 -0.89 17.47
C HIS A 241 -5.81 -0.61 16.13
N TYR A 242 -5.51 -1.45 15.15
CA TYR A 242 -5.90 -1.28 13.76
C TYR A 242 -6.75 -2.44 13.27
N ILE A 243 -7.48 -2.17 12.19
CA ILE A 243 -8.28 -3.14 11.45
C ILE A 243 -7.98 -3.01 9.97
N ILE A 244 -7.75 -4.14 9.31
CA ILE A 244 -7.66 -4.24 7.86
C ILE A 244 -8.83 -5.09 7.36
N ILE A 245 -9.43 -4.70 6.24
CA ILE A 245 -10.35 -5.56 5.50
C ILE A 245 -9.89 -5.67 4.06
N VAL A 246 -9.73 -6.92 3.60
CA VAL A 246 -9.53 -7.26 2.19
C VAL A 246 -10.71 -8.11 1.74
N SER A 247 -11.36 -7.74 0.63
CA SER A 247 -12.43 -8.54 0.04
C SER A 247 -12.04 -9.13 -1.30
N ASP A 248 -12.43 -10.37 -1.53
CA ASP A 248 -12.35 -11.00 -2.84
C ASP A 248 -13.49 -10.49 -3.72
N GLY A 249 -13.34 -10.55 -5.04
CA GLY A 249 -14.39 -10.11 -5.95
C GLY A 249 -14.16 -10.55 -7.39
N ARG A 250 -15.12 -10.22 -8.26
CA ARG A 250 -15.09 -10.55 -9.70
C ARG A 250 -14.99 -12.06 -10.00
N THR A 251 -15.51 -12.90 -9.12
CA THR A 251 -15.68 -14.35 -9.38
C THR A 251 -17.12 -14.76 -9.20
N ASP A 252 -17.47 -15.97 -9.64
CA ASP A 252 -18.81 -16.54 -9.41
C ASP A 252 -19.05 -16.78 -7.90
N GLU A 253 -17.97 -16.99 -7.13
CA GLU A 253 -18.00 -17.22 -5.69
C GLU A 253 -17.96 -15.93 -4.86
N SER A 254 -17.42 -14.83 -5.38
CA SER A 254 -17.30 -13.55 -4.66
C SER A 254 -17.52 -12.39 -5.63
N GLU A 255 -18.58 -11.62 -5.43
CA GLU A 255 -18.85 -10.45 -6.27
C GLU A 255 -17.86 -9.31 -5.96
N GLY A 256 -17.60 -9.07 -4.67
CA GLY A 256 -16.84 -7.92 -4.17
C GLY A 256 -17.70 -6.99 -3.31
N PHE A 257 -17.07 -6.03 -2.65
CA PHE A 257 -17.79 -5.01 -1.88
C PHE A 257 -17.97 -3.71 -2.66
N SER A 258 -19.10 -3.06 -2.40
CA SER A 258 -19.22 -1.60 -2.55
C SER A 258 -18.43 -0.89 -1.45
N LEU A 259 -18.13 0.39 -1.63
CA LEU A 259 -17.51 1.23 -0.61
C LEU A 259 -18.38 1.31 0.64
N LEU A 260 -19.71 1.42 0.48
CA LEU A 260 -20.64 1.43 1.61
C LEU A 260 -20.61 0.11 2.40
N GLN A 261 -20.63 -1.03 1.71
CA GLN A 261 -20.54 -2.34 2.38
C GLN A 261 -19.20 -2.51 3.10
N LEU A 262 -18.10 -2.04 2.50
CA LEU A 262 -16.79 -2.04 3.14
C LEU A 262 -16.78 -1.14 4.39
N ALA A 263 -17.37 0.06 4.31
CA ALA A 263 -17.50 0.96 5.45
C ALA A 263 -18.37 0.37 6.57
N GLU A 264 -19.48 -0.30 6.24
CA GLU A 264 -20.33 -1.02 7.20
C GLU A 264 -19.54 -2.12 7.93
N GLU A 265 -18.74 -2.92 7.22
CA GLU A 265 -17.90 -3.96 7.83
C GLU A 265 -16.80 -3.35 8.73
N MET A 266 -16.19 -2.22 8.33
CA MET A 266 -15.22 -1.50 9.17
C MET A 266 -15.89 -0.94 10.44
N GLN A 267 -17.07 -0.34 10.32
CA GLN A 267 -17.81 0.27 11.45
C GLN A 267 -18.29 -0.81 12.43
N ASN A 268 -18.79 -1.94 11.93
CA ASN A 268 -19.19 -3.08 12.75
C ASN A 268 -18.05 -3.64 13.61
N ARG A 269 -16.79 -3.40 13.21
CA ARG A 269 -15.57 -3.80 13.91
C ARG A 269 -14.97 -2.69 14.78
N GLY A 270 -15.69 -1.57 14.91
CA GLY A 270 -15.33 -0.48 15.83
C GLY A 270 -14.31 0.50 15.30
N ALA A 271 -14.05 0.52 13.99
CA ALA A 271 -13.19 1.54 13.40
C ALA A 271 -13.75 2.94 13.68
N VAL A 272 -12.91 3.83 14.21
CA VAL A 272 -13.22 5.26 14.42
C VAL A 272 -12.75 6.12 13.25
N THR A 273 -11.74 5.66 12.52
CA THR A 273 -11.28 6.24 11.26
C THR A 273 -10.90 5.11 10.33
N ALA A 274 -11.39 5.14 9.09
CA ALA A 274 -11.10 4.10 8.10
C ALA A 274 -10.96 4.70 6.70
N TYR A 275 -10.10 4.11 5.89
CA TYR A 275 -9.74 4.65 4.58
C TYR A 275 -9.60 3.55 3.54
N ASN A 276 -10.13 3.81 2.33
CA ASN A 276 -10.04 2.90 1.20
C ASN A 276 -8.69 3.05 0.47
N LEU A 277 -8.04 1.91 0.20
CA LEU A 277 -6.79 1.81 -0.55
C LEU A 277 -7.04 1.34 -1.99
N ASP A 278 -5.96 1.10 -2.74
CA ASP A 278 -6.10 0.56 -4.09
C ASP A 278 -6.81 -0.80 -4.06
N GLY A 279 -7.71 -1.01 -5.00
CA GLY A 279 -8.62 -2.15 -5.00
C GLY A 279 -8.48 -3.03 -6.23
N GLY A 280 -9.51 -3.83 -6.48
CA GLY A 280 -9.61 -4.64 -7.68
C GLY A 280 -8.45 -5.64 -7.79
N GLY A 281 -7.68 -5.54 -8.87
CA GLY A 281 -6.59 -6.49 -9.10
C GLY A 281 -5.43 -6.36 -8.11
N SER A 282 -5.35 -5.22 -7.41
CA SER A 282 -4.30 -4.96 -6.43
C SER A 282 -4.63 -5.56 -5.06
N SER A 283 -5.91 -5.85 -4.77
CA SER A 283 -6.36 -6.35 -3.47
C SER A 283 -5.72 -7.68 -3.12
N THR A 284 -4.73 -7.60 -2.23
CA THR A 284 -3.88 -8.72 -1.83
C THR A 284 -3.64 -8.62 -0.33
N LEU A 285 -3.90 -9.72 0.37
CA LEU A 285 -3.58 -9.94 1.77
C LEU A 285 -2.47 -11.00 1.85
N TYR A 286 -1.32 -10.59 2.36
CA TYR A 286 -0.18 -11.46 2.65
C TYR A 286 -0.06 -11.63 4.17
N PHE A 287 0.15 -12.85 4.63
CA PHE A 287 0.42 -13.16 6.03
C PHE A 287 1.41 -14.31 6.13
N ASN A 288 2.51 -14.10 6.86
CA ASN A 288 3.51 -15.10 7.21
C ASN A 288 3.98 -15.98 6.03
N GLY A 289 4.32 -15.36 4.90
CA GLY A 289 4.83 -16.06 3.72
C GLY A 289 3.76 -16.49 2.71
N GLU A 290 2.48 -16.32 3.03
CA GLU A 290 1.37 -16.83 2.22
C GLU A 290 0.40 -15.73 1.79
N ILE A 291 -0.21 -15.91 0.62
CA ILE A 291 -1.34 -15.10 0.18
C ILE A 291 -2.62 -15.73 0.73
N ILE A 292 -3.38 -14.95 1.49
CA ILE A 292 -4.55 -15.42 2.23
C ILE A 292 -5.82 -15.32 1.40
N ASN A 293 -5.97 -14.22 0.64
CA ASN A 293 -7.15 -13.99 -0.19
C ASN A 293 -6.98 -14.62 -1.59
N ASN A 294 -7.96 -14.42 -2.49
CA ASN A 294 -7.88 -14.83 -3.89
C ASN A 294 -7.82 -13.62 -4.82
N PRO A 295 -6.63 -13.03 -5.07
CA PRO A 295 -6.50 -11.84 -5.92
C PRO A 295 -7.00 -12.07 -7.35
N THR A 296 -7.80 -11.13 -7.87
CA THR A 296 -8.38 -11.21 -9.22
C THR A 296 -8.18 -9.94 -10.05
N SER A 297 -7.52 -10.09 -11.21
CA SER A 297 -7.27 -9.00 -12.16
C SER A 297 -8.05 -9.21 -13.45
N GLY A 298 -9.36 -8.96 -13.41
CA GLY A 298 -10.24 -9.15 -14.56
C GLY A 298 -10.43 -10.64 -14.85
N ASN A 299 -9.92 -11.14 -15.97
CA ASN A 299 -10.06 -12.56 -16.36
C ASN A 299 -8.91 -13.46 -15.86
N SER A 300 -8.00 -12.94 -15.04
CA SER A 300 -6.87 -13.69 -14.50
C SER A 300 -6.90 -13.71 -12.98
N THR A 301 -6.51 -14.84 -12.40
CA THR A 301 -6.26 -15.02 -10.96
C THR A 301 -4.79 -14.79 -10.65
N GLY A 302 -4.51 -14.31 -9.45
CA GLY A 302 -3.15 -14.05 -8.95
C GLY A 302 -2.87 -12.56 -8.73
N GLU A 303 -1.79 -12.30 -8.00
CA GLU A 303 -1.37 -10.96 -7.60
C GLU A 303 -1.11 -10.05 -8.82
N ARG A 304 -1.50 -8.78 -8.69
CA ARG A 304 -1.06 -7.71 -9.58
C ARG A 304 0.17 -7.04 -8.99
N GLU A 305 1.07 -6.58 -9.86
CA GLU A 305 2.18 -5.74 -9.42
C GLU A 305 1.68 -4.38 -8.94
N VAL A 306 2.06 -4.00 -7.72
CA VAL A 306 1.73 -2.74 -7.04
C VAL A 306 2.98 -1.86 -6.89
N SER A 307 2.81 -0.57 -6.57
CA SER A 307 3.92 0.39 -6.41
C SER A 307 4.45 0.38 -4.97
N ASP A 308 3.61 -0.01 -4.02
CA ASP A 308 3.86 0.03 -2.58
C ASP A 308 2.90 -0.88 -1.81
N ILE A 309 3.26 -1.16 -0.56
CA ILE A 309 2.47 -1.91 0.42
C ILE A 309 2.37 -1.15 1.74
N VAL A 310 1.35 -1.47 2.53
CA VAL A 310 1.27 -1.20 3.98
C VAL A 310 1.49 -2.53 4.70
N TYR A 311 2.32 -2.56 5.73
CA TYR A 311 2.68 -3.82 6.40
C TYR A 311 2.94 -3.66 7.89
N ILE A 312 2.84 -4.79 8.59
CA ILE A 312 3.27 -4.97 9.98
C ILE A 312 4.51 -5.86 10.00
N GLY A 313 5.56 -5.42 10.67
CA GLY A 313 6.80 -6.18 10.79
C GLY A 313 7.85 -5.49 11.65
N TYR A 314 8.88 -6.26 12.01
CA TYR A 314 10.08 -5.75 12.67
C TYR A 314 10.96 -4.98 11.67
N GLU A 315 12.04 -4.33 12.13
CA GLU A 315 13.04 -3.73 11.23
C GLU A 315 13.70 -4.75 10.30
#